data_AF-I7JVB2-F1
#
_entry.id   AF-I7JVB2-F1
#
_cell.length_a   1.000
_cell.length_b   1.000
_cell.length_c   1.000
_cell.angle_alpha   90.00
_cell.angle_beta   90.00
_cell.angle_gamma   90.00
#
_symmetry.space_group_name_H-M   'P 1'
#
loop_
_entity.id
_entity.type
_entity.pdbx_description
1 polymer ?
#
loop_
_entity_poly.entity_id
_entity_poly.type
_entity_poly.pdbx_seq_one_letter_code
_entity_poly.pdbx_strand_id
1 'polypeptide(L)' 'MVGMNFIKWILSLIAINAVGLILITIYSAYYSFGTMIFGVHTAAAVKDFWNTEFLMGTIFLIGVNSLAIITAVVRHFKK' A
#
# COMPACT_ATOMS: atom_id res chain seq x y z
N MET A 1 -19.37 -12.47 20.85
CA MET A 1 -19.63 -11.84 19.52
C MET A 1 -18.74 -10.63 19.18
N VAL A 2 -17.96 -10.06 20.11
CA VAL A 2 -17.08 -8.89 19.82
C VAL A 2 -15.76 -9.27 19.13
N GLY A 3 -15.12 -10.38 19.51
CA GLY A 3 -13.82 -10.80 18.96
C GLY A 3 -13.83 -11.23 17.48
N MET A 4 -14.92 -11.84 17.01
CA MET A 4 -15.04 -12.28 15.60
C MET A 4 -15.16 -11.11 14.62
N ASN A 5 -15.71 -9.97 15.06
CA ASN A 5 -15.78 -8.75 14.26
C ASN A 5 -14.43 -8.02 14.18
N PHE A 6 -13.61 -8.13 15.22
CA PHE A 6 -12.26 -7.54 15.25
C PHE A 6 -11.28 -8.30 14.33
N ILE A 7 -11.27 -9.64 14.38
CA ILE A 7 -10.43 -10.46 13.50
C ILE A 7 -10.80 -10.21 12.03
N LYS A 8 -12.11 -10.18 11.71
CA LYS A 8 -12.57 -9.85 10.35
C LYS A 8 -12.10 -8.47 9.90
N TRP A 9 -12.16 -7.46 10.79
CA TRP A 9 -11.67 -6.11 10.49
C TRP A 9 -10.17 -6.08 10.18
N ILE A 10 -9.34 -6.78 10.98
CA ILE A 10 -7.90 -6.90 10.72
C ILE A 10 -7.65 -7.60 9.38
N LEU A 11 -8.31 -8.74 9.12
CA LEU A 11 -8.14 -9.48 7.87
C LEU A 11 -8.54 -8.64 6.65
N SER A 12 -9.65 -7.89 6.74
CA SER A 12 -10.04 -6.93 5.70
C SER A 12 -8.97 -5.86 5.48
N LEU A 13 -8.40 -5.31 6.56
CA LEU A 13 -7.35 -4.29 6.46
C LEU A 13 -6.07 -4.85 5.81
N ILE A 14 -5.68 -6.07 6.17
CA ILE A 14 -4.54 -6.77 5.54
C ILE A 14 -4.81 -6.98 4.06
N ALA A 15 -6.02 -7.44 3.68
CA ALA A 15 -6.37 -7.64 2.29
C ALA A 15 -6.33 -6.34 1.47
N ILE A 16 -6.86 -5.24 2.02
CA ILE A 16 -6.81 -3.92 1.38
C ILE A 16 -5.36 -3.46 1.19
N ASN A 17 -4.53 -3.59 2.23
CA ASN A 17 -3.13 -3.23 2.16
C ASN A 17 -2.38 -4.07 1.13
N ALA A 18 -2.61 -5.38 1.09
CA ALA A 18 -1.99 -6.29 0.13
C ALA A 18 -2.35 -5.92 -1.32
N VAL A 19 -3.64 -5.71 -1.61
CA VAL A 19 -4.09 -5.31 -2.96
C VAL A 19 -3.50 -3.96 -3.36
N GLY A 20 -3.51 -2.98 -2.46
CA GLY A 20 -2.93 -1.67 -2.74
C GLY A 20 -1.43 -1.71 -3.01
N LEU A 21 -0.68 -2.49 -2.22
CA LEU A 21 0.75 -2.69 -2.44
C LEU A 21 1.02 -3.39 -3.77
N ILE A 22 0.25 -4.41 -4.15
CA ILE A 22 0.37 -5.06 -5.47
C ILE A 22 0.21 -4.04 -6.61
N LEU A 23 -0.79 -3.17 -6.53
CA LEU A 23 -1.02 -2.14 -7.54
C LEU A 23 0.13 -1.12 -7.58
N ILE A 24 0.66 -0.72 -6.42
CA ILE A 24 1.83 0.15 -6.32
C ILE A 24 3.06 -0.52 -6.93
N THR A 25 3.25 -1.82 -6.72
CA THR A 25 4.33 -2.60 -7.32
C THR A 25 4.21 -2.64 -8.83
N ILE A 26 3.01 -2.90 -9.37
CA ILE A 26 2.77 -2.87 -10.81
C ILE A 26 3.05 -1.48 -11.38
N TYR A 27 2.59 -0.42 -10.72
CA TYR A 27 2.85 0.97 -11.10
C TYR A 27 4.34 1.29 -11.11
N SER A 28 5.05 0.96 -10.02
CA SER A 28 6.48 1.21 -9.86
C SER A 28 7.29 0.43 -10.89
N ALA A 29 6.88 -0.81 -11.18
CA ALA A 29 7.49 -1.65 -12.20
C ALA A 29 7.32 -1.04 -13.59
N TYR A 30 6.10 -0.61 -13.95
CA TYR A 30 5.82 0.03 -15.23
C TYR A 30 6.66 1.28 -15.46
N TYR A 31 6.70 2.19 -14.48
CA TYR A 31 7.44 3.44 -14.62
C TYR A 31 8.95 3.24 -14.60
N SER A 32 9.47 2.33 -13.77
CA SER A 32 10.92 2.19 -13.59
C SER A 32 11.53 1.27 -14.63
N PHE A 33 10.93 0.10 -14.88
CA PHE A 33 11.43 -0.86 -15.86
C PHE A 33 11.00 -0.50 -17.30
N GLY A 34 9.92 0.26 -17.48
CA GLY A 34 9.54 0.77 -18.81
C GLY A 34 10.60 1.68 -19.43
N THR A 35 11.38 2.39 -18.60
CA THR A 35 12.50 3.21 -19.09
C THR A 35 13.64 2.40 -19.71
N MET A 36 13.74 1.10 -19.43
CA MET A 36 14.76 0.25 -20.03
C MET A 36 14.56 0.03 -21.53
N ILE A 37 13.34 0.23 -22.04
CA ILE A 37 13.06 0.26 -23.48
C ILE A 37 13.84 1.40 -24.17
N PHE A 38 14.17 2.45 -23.43
CA PHE A 38 14.92 3.62 -23.90
C PHE A 38 16.42 3.57 -23.60
N GLY A 39 16.96 2.39 -23.23
CA GLY A 39 18.40 2.17 -23.05
C GLY A 39 18.95 2.53 -21.67
N VAL A 40 18.09 2.73 -20.66
CA VAL A 40 18.53 2.93 -19.27
C VAL A 40 19.15 1.64 -18.71
N HIS A 41 20.30 1.75 -18.04
CA HIS A 41 20.95 0.62 -17.40
C HIS A 41 20.07 0.00 -16.30
N THR A 42 20.00 -1.33 -16.26
CA THR A 42 19.24 -2.13 -15.27
C THR A 42 19.46 -1.69 -13.83
N ALA A 43 20.69 -1.30 -13.46
CA ALA A 43 21.01 -0.83 -12.12
C ALA A 43 20.28 0.47 -11.73
N ALA A 44 20.11 1.40 -12.67
CA ALA A 44 19.39 2.65 -12.43
C ALA A 44 17.88 2.39 -12.32
N ALA A 45 17.32 1.57 -13.20
CA ALA A 45 15.90 1.21 -13.17
C ALA A 45 15.50 0.47 -11.88
N VAL A 46 16.36 -0.40 -11.34
CA VAL A 46 16.10 -1.07 -10.05
C VAL A 46 16.12 -0.08 -8.89
N LYS A 47 17.03 0.89 -8.91
CA LYS A 47 17.09 1.93 -7.87
C LYS A 47 15.84 2.79 -7.87
N ASP A 48 15.39 3.22 -9.06
CA ASP A 48 14.19 4.04 -9.22
C ASP A 48 12.91 3.28 -8.85
N PHE A 49 12.87 1.97 -9.13
CA PHE A 49 11.80 1.08 -8.69
C PHE A 49 11.64 1.09 -7.18
N TRP A 50 12.71 0.79 -6.44
CA TRP A 50 12.64 0.73 -4.98
C TRP A 50 12.34 2.09 -4.36
N ASN A 51 12.86 3.18 -4.94
CA ASN A 51 12.55 4.52 -4.47
C ASN A 51 11.07 4.87 -4.64
N THR A 52 10.50 4.57 -5.81
CA THR A 52 9.07 4.79 -6.10
C THR A 52 8.19 3.90 -5.24
N GLU A 53 8.53 2.63 -5.12
CA GLU A 53 7.78 1.66 -4.32
C GLU A 53 7.80 2.03 -2.84
N PHE A 54 8.96 2.44 -2.30
CA PHE A 54 9.06 2.86 -0.91
C PHE A 54 8.27 4.13 -0.65
N LEU A 55 8.38 5.15 -1.52
CA LEU A 55 7.67 6.41 -1.36
C LEU A 55 6.15 6.23 -1.43
N MET A 56 5.67 5.59 -2.51
CA MET A 56 4.24 5.40 -2.76
C MET A 56 3.63 4.41 -1.75
N GLY A 57 4.36 3.32 -1.47
CA GLY A 57 3.95 2.31 -0.49
C GLY A 57 3.83 2.88 0.91
N THR A 58 4.78 3.72 1.34
CA THR A 58 4.74 4.37 2.66
C THR A 58 3.54 5.31 2.78
N ILE A 59 3.32 6.19 1.80
CA ILE A 59 2.18 7.13 1.79
C ILE A 59 0.86 6.36 1.85
N PHE A 60 0.72 5.31 1.02
CA PHE A 60 -0.47 4.48 0.98
C PHE A 60 -0.74 3.78 2.31
N LEU A 61 0.26 3.10 2.88
CA LEU A 61 0.12 2.38 4.13
C LEU A 61 -0.25 3.31 5.29
N ILE A 62 0.40 4.47 5.39
CA ILE A 62 0.07 5.45 6.42
C ILE A 62 -1.38 5.93 6.23
N GLY A 63 -1.74 6.35 5.01
CA GLY A 63 -3.08 6.88 4.73
C GLY A 63 -4.21 5.90 5.03
N VAL A 64 -4.11 4.66 4.52
CA VAL A 64 -5.14 3.64 4.69
C VAL A 64 -5.25 3.20 6.15
N ASN A 65 -4.14 2.94 6.83
CA ASN A 65 -4.18 2.50 8.22
C ASN A 65 -4.66 3.63 9.15
N SER A 66 -4.22 4.88 8.95
CA SER A 66 -4.75 6.03 9.71
C SER A 66 -6.25 6.19 9.52
N LEU A 67 -6.76 6.12 8.29
CA LEU A 67 -8.19 6.22 8.00
C LEU A 67 -8.99 5.08 8.65
N ALA A 68 -8.47 3.86 8.61
CA ALA A 68 -9.09 2.71 9.25
C ALA A 68 -9.18 2.87 10.78
N ILE A 69 -8.10 3.35 11.41
CA ILE A 69 -8.06 3.61 12.86
C ILE A 69 -9.05 4.73 13.22
N ILE A 70 -9.02 5.87 12.52
CA ILE A 70 -9.92 7.00 12.77
C ILE A 70 -11.38 6.54 12.65
N THR A 71 -11.70 5.77 11.60
CA THR A 71 -13.06 5.24 11.39
C THR A 71 -13.49 4.31 12.52
N ALA A 72 -12.59 3.44 13.00
CA ALA A 72 -12.87 2.55 14.12
C ALA A 72 -13.11 3.33 15.41
N VAL A 73 -12.29 4.34 15.69
CA VAL A 73 -12.40 5.21 16.86
C VAL A 73 -13.70 6.02 16.83
N VAL A 74 -14.02 6.67 15.72
CA VAL A 74 -15.27 7.45 15.57
C VAL A 74 -16.51 6.56 15.74
N ARG A 75 -16.50 5.33 15.22
CA ARG A 75 -17.59 4.36 15.43
C ARG A 75 -17.74 3.93 16.88
N HIS A 76 -16.65 3.92 17.65
CA HIS A 76 -16.68 3.61 19.07
C HIS A 76 -17.32 4.75 19.88
N PHE A 77 -17.03 6.01 19.55
CA PHE A 77 -17.59 7.17 20.25
C PHE A 77 -19.03 7.53 19.86
N LYS A 78 -19.49 7.10 18.67
CA LYS A 78 -20.89 7.26 18.23
C LYS A 78 -21.83 6.18 18.77
N LYS A 79 -21.31 5.15 19.44
CA LYS A 79 -22.09 4.16 20.19
C LYS A 79 -22.22 4.60 21.63
#